data_AF-A0A6P0VRC8-F1
#
_entry.id   AF-A0A6P0VRC8-F1
#
_cell.length_a   1.000
_cell.length_b   1.000
_cell.length_c   1.000
_cell.angle_alpha   90.00
_cell.angle_beta   90.00
_cell.angle_gamma   90.00
#
_symmetry.space_group_name_H-M   'P 1'
#
loop_
_entity.id
_entity.type
_entity.pdbx_description
1 polymer ?
#
loop_
_entity_poly.entity_id
_entity_poly.type
_entity_poly.pdbx_seq_one_letter_code
_entity_poly.pdbx_strand_id
1 'polypeptide(L)'
;QLPHQTPTSDWLVVPETPQAQAAAFSYSQKLRDSEHLVRVEMDLGERSPAQIREYARCRRITYIVWIKADGTPVIETGDFKGNKP
;
A
#
# COMPACT_ATOMS: atom_id res chain seq x y z
N GLN A 1 -28.61 9.61 -7.33
CA GLN A 1 -27.30 9.85 -7.99
C GLN A 1 -26.27 9.01 -7.27
N LEU A 2 -25.63 8.05 -7.96
CA LEU A 2 -24.53 7.26 -7.39
C LEU A 2 -23.23 8.08 -7.50
N PRO A 3 -22.32 8.04 -6.51
CA PRO A 3 -21.03 8.71 -6.63
C PRO A 3 -20.26 8.12 -7.81
N HIS A 4 -19.89 8.96 -8.77
CA HIS A 4 -19.21 8.54 -10.02
C HIS A 4 -17.72 8.24 -9.85
N GLN A 5 -17.20 8.34 -8.62
CA GLN A 5 -15.79 8.13 -8.32
C GLN A 5 -15.67 7.18 -7.15
N THR A 6 -15.09 6.02 -7.43
CA THR A 6 -14.60 5.11 -6.40
C THR A 6 -13.64 5.90 -5.51
N PRO A 7 -13.80 5.90 -4.17
CA PRO A 7 -12.83 6.51 -3.28
C PRO A 7 -11.45 5.95 -3.60
N THR A 8 -10.48 6.84 -3.78
CA THR A 8 -9.08 6.47 -3.96
C THR A 8 -8.66 5.64 -2.75
N SER A 9 -8.06 4.47 -2.97
CA SER A 9 -7.49 3.70 -1.88
C SER A 9 -6.40 4.54 -1.23
N ASP A 10 -6.49 4.83 0.07
CA ASP A 10 -5.51 5.68 0.74
C ASP A 10 -4.19 4.93 0.95
N TRP A 11 -4.25 3.60 1.11
CA TRP A 11 -3.12 2.76 1.49
C TRP A 11 -2.90 1.57 0.56
N LEU A 12 -1.63 1.28 0.27
CA LEU A 12 -1.15 0.03 -0.32
C LEU A 12 -0.19 -0.66 0.65
N VAL A 13 -0.51 -1.86 1.10
CA VAL A 13 0.35 -2.66 2.00
C VAL A 13 1.10 -3.71 1.18
N VAL A 14 2.43 -3.75 1.32
CA VAL A 14 3.33 -4.58 0.51
C VAL A 14 4.33 -5.30 1.41
N PRO A 15 4.29 -6.64 1.54
CA PRO A 15 5.34 -7.40 2.19
C PRO A 15 6.57 -7.48 1.27
N GLU A 16 7.76 -7.16 1.81
CA GLU A 16 9.02 -7.27 1.06
C GLU A 16 9.47 -8.71 0.85
N THR A 17 8.96 -9.63 1.67
CA THR A 17 9.27 -11.07 1.60
C THR A 17 8.01 -11.91 1.84
N PRO A 18 7.97 -13.17 1.37
CA PRO A 18 6.86 -14.08 1.66
C PRO A 18 6.61 -14.27 3.17
N GLN A 19 7.66 -14.26 3.98
CA GLN A 19 7.56 -14.42 5.44
C GLN A 19 6.83 -13.24 6.11
N ALA A 20 6.87 -12.05 5.51
CA ALA A 20 6.21 -10.85 6.01
C ALA A 20 4.70 -10.78 5.67
N GLN A 21 4.16 -11.71 4.88
CA GLN A 21 2.75 -11.67 4.44
C GLN A 21 1.77 -11.70 5.62
N ALA A 22 2.00 -12.51 6.65
CA ALA A 22 1.14 -12.57 7.83
C ALA A 22 1.12 -11.22 8.61
N ALA A 23 2.27 -10.56 8.69
CA ALA A 23 2.38 -9.23 9.28
C ALA A 23 1.67 -8.18 8.41
N ALA A 24 1.75 -8.29 7.08
CA ALA A 24 1.03 -7.42 6.15
C ALA A 24 -0.50 -7.55 6.24
N PHE A 25 -1.02 -8.77 6.38
CA PHE A 25 -2.45 -8.98 6.63
C PHE A 25 -2.89 -8.33 7.95
N SER A 26 -2.11 -8.57 9.02
CA SER A 26 -2.38 -8.00 10.33
C SER A 26 -2.36 -6.47 10.31
N TYR A 27 -1.40 -5.85 9.60
CA TYR A 27 -1.32 -4.41 9.45
C TYR A 27 -2.49 -3.85 8.63
N SER A 28 -2.88 -4.55 7.57
CA SER A 28 -4.03 -4.16 6.74
C SER A 28 -5.34 -4.17 7.52
N GLN A 29 -5.50 -5.12 8.43
CA GLN A 29 -6.66 -5.15 9.33
C GLN A 29 -6.66 -3.95 10.28
N LYS A 30 -5.52 -3.63 10.91
CA LYS A 30 -5.38 -2.44 11.78
C LYS A 30 -5.75 -1.14 11.06
N LEU A 31 -5.35 -0.99 9.79
CA LEU A 31 -5.73 0.18 8.99
C LEU A 31 -7.24 0.25 8.77
N ARG A 32 -7.89 -0.86 8.43
CA ARG A 32 -9.34 -0.93 8.22
C ARG A 32 -10.15 -0.67 9.49
N ASP A 33 -9.61 -1.06 10.64
CA ASP A 33 -10.24 -0.87 11.95
C ASP A 33 -10.03 0.54 12.53
N SER A 34 -9.28 1.42 11.84
CA SER A 34 -9.06 2.79 12.28
C SER A 34 -10.32 3.67 12.13
N GLU A 35 -10.42 4.74 12.90
CA GLU A 35 -11.62 5.62 12.97
C GLU A 35 -11.96 6.32 11.63
N HIS A 36 -11.01 6.35 10.70
CA HIS A 36 -11.23 6.89 9.36
C HIS A 36 -11.56 5.75 8.39
N LEU A 37 -12.63 5.92 7.61
CA LEU A 37 -12.97 5.05 6.48
C LEU A 37 -11.85 5.08 5.43
N VAL A 38 -10.80 4.29 5.64
CA VAL A 38 -9.67 4.16 4.73
C VAL A 38 -9.82 2.89 3.90
N ARG A 39 -9.50 3.01 2.62
CA ARG A 39 -9.49 1.85 1.72
C ARG A 39 -8.06 1.33 1.58
N VAL A 40 -7.88 0.05 1.92
CA VAL A 40 -6.57 -0.62 1.97
C VAL A 40 -6.48 -1.66 0.86
N GLU A 41 -5.53 -1.47 -0.05
CA GLU A 41 -5.11 -2.47 -1.03
C GLU A 41 -3.88 -3.25 -0.52
N MET A 42 -3.72 -4.49 -0.97
CA MET A 42 -2.55 -5.31 -0.68
C MET A 42 -1.95 -5.80 -1.99
N ASP A 43 -0.63 -5.67 -2.12
CA ASP A 43 0.15 -6.35 -3.16
C ASP A 43 0.97 -7.44 -2.47
N LEU A 44 0.75 -8.72 -2.81
CA LEU A 44 1.33 -9.86 -2.10
C LEU A 44 2.64 -10.35 -2.70
N GLY A 45 3.23 -9.58 -3.62
CA GLY A 45 4.47 -9.91 -4.32
C GLY A 45 4.30 -9.92 -5.85
N GLU A 46 5.39 -10.20 -6.55
CA GLU A 46 5.55 -10.22 -8.03
C GLU A 46 5.96 -8.89 -8.68
N ARG A 47 5.81 -7.76 -7.99
CA ARG A 47 6.22 -6.45 -8.49
C ARG A 47 7.47 -5.93 -7.80
N SER A 48 8.38 -5.37 -8.58
CA SER A 48 9.51 -4.61 -8.05
C SER A 48 9.04 -3.33 -7.33
N PRO A 49 9.85 -2.75 -6.43
CA PRO A 49 9.48 -1.51 -5.76
C PRO A 49 9.14 -0.35 -6.71
N ALA A 50 9.78 -0.29 -7.88
CA ALA A 50 9.47 0.70 -8.91
C ALA A 50 8.07 0.49 -9.51
N GLN A 51 7.70 -0.76 -9.82
CA GLN A 51 6.37 -1.10 -10.32
C GLN A 51 5.27 -0.86 -9.27
N ILE A 52 5.56 -1.10 -7.99
CA ILE A 52 4.66 -0.79 -6.87
C ILE A 52 4.39 0.71 -6.77
N ARG A 53 5.44 1.55 -6.82
CA ARG A 53 5.31 3.02 -6.81
C ARG A 53 4.51 3.52 -8.01
N GLU A 54 4.80 2.99 -9.19
CA GLU A 54 4.07 3.34 -10.41
C GLU A 54 2.59 2.94 -10.33
N TYR A 55 2.30 1.76 -9.77
CA TYR A 55 0.94 1.32 -9.49
C TYR A 55 0.22 2.27 -8.53
N ALA A 56 0.85 2.61 -7.39
CA ALA A 56 0.31 3.54 -6.41
C ALA A 56 0.02 4.92 -7.04
N ARG A 57 0.94 5.43 -7.87
CA ARG A 57 0.77 6.68 -8.62
C ARG A 57 -0.42 6.61 -9.59
N CYS A 58 -0.50 5.55 -10.39
CA CYS A 58 -1.60 5.34 -11.35
C CYS A 58 -2.97 5.25 -10.66
N ARG A 59 -3.01 4.65 -9.47
CA ARG A 59 -4.22 4.45 -8.66
C ARG A 59 -4.52 5.63 -7.74
N ARG A 60 -3.67 6.67 -7.71
CA ARG A 60 -3.72 7.81 -6.79
C ARG A 60 -3.75 7.38 -5.32
N ILE A 61 -3.00 6.35 -4.99
CA ILE A 61 -2.80 5.89 -3.61
C ILE A 61 -1.81 6.83 -2.92
N THR A 62 -2.15 7.30 -1.72
CA THR A 62 -1.37 8.31 -1.00
C THR A 62 -0.20 7.70 -0.23
N TYR A 63 -0.39 6.49 0.31
CA TYR A 63 0.57 5.84 1.19
C TYR A 63 0.89 4.41 0.75
N ILE A 64 2.17 4.05 0.79
CA ILE A 64 2.62 2.66 0.68
C ILE A 64 3.18 2.25 2.03
N VAL A 65 2.76 1.11 2.56
CA VAL A 65 3.34 0.50 3.77
C VAL A 65 4.15 -0.71 3.33
N TRP A 66 5.47 -0.59 3.42
CA TRP A 66 6.40 -1.69 3.20
C TRP A 66 6.55 -2.48 4.49
N ILE A 67 6.19 -3.75 4.49
CA ILE A 67 6.38 -4.65 5.63
C ILE A 67 7.69 -5.39 5.44
N LYS A 68 8.65 -5.07 6.30
CA LYS A 68 9.99 -5.68 6.32
C LYS A 68 9.91 -7.15 6.73
N ALA A 69 11.00 -7.88 6.50
CA ALA A 69 11.08 -9.31 6.82
C ALA A 69 10.87 -9.63 8.31
N ASP A 70 11.19 -8.70 9.20
CA ASP A 70 10.96 -8.79 10.65
C ASP A 70 9.54 -8.37 11.07
N GLY A 71 8.68 -8.00 10.12
CA GLY A 71 7.33 -7.51 10.35
C GLY A 71 7.23 -6.01 10.63
N THR A 72 8.34 -5.28 10.61
CA THR A 72 8.35 -3.83 10.83
C THR A 72 7.68 -3.09 9.66
N PRO A 73 6.70 -2.20 9.92
CA PRO A 73 6.10 -1.37 8.87
C PRO A 73 6.93 -0.11 8.60
N VAL A 74 7.14 0.21 7.32
CA VAL A 74 7.76 1.46 6.86
C VAL A 74 6.81 2.18 5.90
N ILE A 75 6.43 3.41 6.23
CA ILE A 75 5.47 4.21 5.46
C ILE A 75 6.21 5.11 4.47
N GLU A 76 5.83 5.04 3.20
CA GLU A 76 6.26 5.94 2.12
C GLU A 76 5.04 6.78 1.67
N THR A 77 5.20 8.10 1.53
CA THR A 77 4.12 9.03 1.16
C THR A 77 4.33 9.60 -0.25
N GLY A 78 3.22 9.86 -0.97
CA GLY A 78 3.06 10.04 -2.42
C GLY A 78 3.86 11.09 -3.21
N ASP A 79 5.02 11.55 -2.78
CA ASP A 79 6.07 12.01 -3.71
C ASP A 79 6.97 10.82 -4.07
N PHE A 80 6.35 9.76 -4.63
CA PHE A 80 7.04 8.55 -5.10
C PHE A 80 7.88 8.93 -6.33
N LYS A 81 8.98 9.65 -6.13
CA LYS A 81 9.88 10.07 -7.22
C LYS A 81 10.37 8.82 -7.93
N GLY A 82 9.79 8.57 -9.11
CA GLY A 82 10.34 7.62 -10.05
C GLY A 82 11.73 8.13 -10.42
N ASN A 83 12.75 7.32 -10.13
CA ASN A 83 14.04 7.49 -10.79
C ASN A 83 13.75 7.43 -12.29
N LYS A 84 13.86 8.57 -12.99
CA LYS A 84 13.92 8.61 -14.46
C LYS A 84 15.32 8.14 -14.89
N PRO A 85 15.44 7.57 -16.11
CA PRO A 85 16.27 6.41 -16.44
C PRO A 85 17.76 6.58 -16.16
#